data_AF-A0A1F8UNV0-F1
#
_entry.id   AF-A0A1F8UNV0-F1
#
_cell.length_a   1.000
_cell.length_b   1.000
_cell.length_c   1.000
_cell.angle_alpha   90.00
_cell.angle_beta   90.00
_cell.angle_gamma   90.00
#
_symmetry.space_group_name_H-M   'P 1'
#
loop_
_entity.id
_entity.type
_entity.pdbx_description
1 polymer ?
#
loop_
_entity_poly.entity_id
_entity_poly.type
_entity_poly.pdbx_seq_one_letter_code
_entity_poly.pdbx_strand_id
1 'polypeptide(L)'
;MELKNEMKITIANVPLQWIPKIEVYYTDLPQFPIMYIHVVKNGMRIIGCPVSVSFDIKEDCCDAQFTVLTNVETGDEFACNILKSELSERIGYSHKISKEDILSYCKGNREYEAFFEDLWTYIKLSYGDYIPFGQFYEEVYSMIRFVSAWQPKTGRQSEMRMLYNFMSAFGERVEFNQKWEHLEYYLLPTYQDIATNTLDEFPIYKRLFNAMKKVFNLDFTKNVEISGHSFKSQISAWPQNKEDFMQGVTNKYLATNDIDAEDKRSLDTLVDAFNRHGWRAAFYTSAAINIITNDYKTWEKDFFKEVYSNGNKLKGYSEKVIACFLQQGFEKDEIIPIDTWIETFHQYALGIVDRNDFYNSFDKLGKIERVIWLASQANKTNMKAFFDVLWCQRYGTIGNSDLRGINPIACCECKLKGTCVGLSKCNTAKVVLHSGDVEASEISKVITEKGLRIKDILFFCTLENSIPKKVYRKYEHKGKIEWHLNDEFSGYILNDAVTEEMLSADSVSMSEFVNYR
;
A
#
# COMPACT_ATOMS: atom_id res chain seq x y z
N MET A 1 -9.19 -7.52 31.20
CA MET A 1 -10.28 -6.58 30.85
C MET A 1 -11.37 -7.36 30.15
N GLU A 2 -12.65 -6.99 30.31
CA GLU A 2 -13.77 -7.83 29.87
C GLU A 2 -14.67 -7.11 28.86
N LEU A 3 -15.11 -7.80 27.81
CA LEU A 3 -16.14 -7.34 26.86
C LEU A 3 -17.37 -8.23 27.01
N LYS A 4 -18.23 -7.89 27.98
CA LYS A 4 -19.39 -8.71 28.37
C LYS A 4 -20.69 -8.32 27.66
N ASN A 5 -20.78 -7.09 27.15
CA ASN A 5 -21.99 -6.56 26.54
C ASN A 5 -22.01 -6.81 25.03
N GLU A 6 -23.19 -7.09 24.48
CA GLU A 6 -23.41 -7.28 23.05
C GLU A 6 -24.31 -6.15 22.54
N MET A 7 -23.84 -5.43 21.52
CA MET A 7 -24.58 -4.35 20.86
C MET A 7 -24.78 -4.64 19.38
N LYS A 8 -25.91 -4.18 18.84
CA LYS A 8 -26.20 -4.19 17.40
C LYS A 8 -26.03 -2.79 16.85
N ILE A 9 -25.08 -2.63 15.93
CA ILE A 9 -24.79 -1.34 15.30
C ILE A 9 -25.05 -1.45 13.81
N THR A 10 -25.85 -0.54 13.24
CA THR A 10 -26.21 -0.58 11.82
C THR A 10 -25.60 0.59 11.07
N ILE A 11 -24.87 0.29 10.00
CA ILE A 11 -24.41 1.26 9.00
C ILE A 11 -25.33 1.13 7.79
N ALA A 12 -26.11 2.17 7.50
CA ALA A 12 -27.14 2.14 6.47
C ALA A 12 -26.57 2.51 5.08
N ASN A 13 -27.25 2.06 4.03
CA ASN A 13 -26.99 2.46 2.63
C ASN A 13 -25.51 2.25 2.20
N VAL A 14 -24.95 1.09 2.52
CA VAL A 14 -23.65 0.63 2.05
C VAL A 14 -23.79 0.09 0.63
N PRO A 15 -22.90 0.40 -0.33
CA PRO A 15 -22.98 -0.16 -1.67
C PRO A 15 -22.91 -1.69 -1.66
N LEU A 16 -23.74 -2.36 -2.46
CA LEU A 16 -23.80 -3.84 -2.50
C LEU A 16 -22.44 -4.48 -2.81
N GLN A 17 -21.64 -3.81 -3.64
CA GLN A 17 -20.32 -4.27 -4.05
C GLN A 17 -19.32 -4.32 -2.88
N TRP A 18 -19.61 -3.69 -1.74
CA TRP A 18 -18.76 -3.67 -0.56
C TRP A 18 -18.97 -4.88 0.35
N ILE A 19 -20.10 -5.60 0.23
CA ILE A 19 -20.40 -6.81 1.02
C ILE A 19 -19.20 -7.78 1.10
N PRO A 20 -18.58 -8.22 -0.02
CA PRO A 20 -17.44 -9.15 0.04
C PRO A 20 -16.13 -8.51 0.53
N LYS A 21 -16.11 -7.19 0.76
CA LYS A 21 -14.92 -6.40 1.14
C LYS A 21 -14.92 -6.02 2.62
N ILE A 22 -16.06 -6.16 3.30
CA ILE A 22 -16.19 -5.93 4.74
C ILE A 22 -15.80 -7.23 5.44
N GLU A 23 -14.58 -7.27 5.97
CA GLU A 23 -13.99 -8.45 6.59
C GLU A 23 -13.86 -8.26 8.10
N VAL A 24 -14.62 -9.05 8.87
CA VAL A 24 -14.48 -9.10 10.33
C VAL A 24 -13.34 -10.03 10.75
N TYR A 25 -13.08 -11.06 9.94
CA TYR A 25 -12.03 -12.06 10.16
C TYR A 25 -11.22 -12.26 8.89
N TYR A 26 -9.98 -12.68 9.07
CA TYR A 26 -9.18 -13.24 7.98
C TYR A 26 -9.30 -14.76 7.99
N THR A 27 -9.43 -15.39 6.81
CA THR A 27 -9.74 -16.84 6.70
C THR A 27 -8.72 -17.75 7.37
N ASP A 28 -7.43 -17.36 7.39
CA ASP A 28 -6.38 -18.14 8.05
C ASP A 28 -6.25 -17.85 9.55
N LEU A 29 -7.06 -16.93 10.09
CA LEU A 29 -7.12 -16.55 11.51
C LEU A 29 -8.58 -16.40 11.98
N PRO A 30 -9.38 -17.49 11.93
CA PRO A 30 -10.83 -17.41 12.16
C PRO A 30 -11.22 -17.06 13.60
N GLN A 31 -10.28 -17.16 14.55
CA GLN A 31 -10.52 -16.83 15.98
C GLN A 31 -10.11 -15.41 16.33
N PHE A 32 -9.48 -14.67 15.41
CA PHE A 32 -8.93 -13.33 15.67
C PHE A 32 -9.68 -12.29 14.83
N PRO A 33 -10.65 -11.55 15.43
CA PRO A 33 -11.28 -10.41 14.77
C PRO A 33 -10.24 -9.37 14.36
N ILE A 34 -10.24 -8.97 13.09
CA ILE A 34 -9.27 -8.02 12.52
C ILE A 34 -9.75 -6.56 12.57
N MET A 35 -11.05 -6.34 12.81
CA MET A 35 -11.56 -4.99 13.05
C MET A 35 -11.30 -4.61 14.51
N TYR A 36 -10.54 -3.53 14.69
CA TYR A 36 -10.08 -3.09 16.01
C TYR A 36 -10.65 -1.71 16.37
N ILE A 37 -11.41 -1.64 17.47
CA ILE A 37 -11.96 -0.39 18.01
C ILE A 37 -11.49 -0.23 19.45
N HIS A 38 -10.69 0.80 19.69
CA HIS A 38 -10.24 1.19 21.02
C HIS A 38 -10.04 2.70 21.04
N VAL A 39 -10.94 3.42 21.72
CA VAL A 39 -10.93 4.89 21.73
C VAL A 39 -11.15 5.43 23.13
N VAL A 40 -10.58 6.61 23.40
CA VAL A 40 -10.85 7.37 24.62
C VAL A 40 -11.55 8.67 24.22
N LYS A 41 -12.81 8.84 24.63
CA LYS A 41 -13.62 10.03 24.34
C LYS A 41 -14.24 10.54 25.63
N ASN A 42 -14.05 11.83 25.92
CA ASN A 42 -14.54 12.48 27.14
C ASN A 42 -14.15 11.74 28.44
N GLY A 43 -12.94 11.18 28.48
CA GLY A 43 -12.44 10.40 29.61
C GLY A 43 -12.98 8.97 29.72
N MET A 44 -13.91 8.56 28.84
CA MET A 44 -14.42 7.19 28.78
C MET A 44 -13.64 6.38 27.75
N ARG A 45 -13.10 5.23 28.16
CA ARG A 45 -12.46 4.25 27.28
C ARG A 45 -13.53 3.31 26.72
N ILE A 46 -13.74 3.35 25.41
CA ILE A 46 -14.71 2.52 24.68
C ILE A 46 -13.92 1.53 23.82
N ILE A 47 -14.21 0.25 24.01
CA ILE A 47 -13.58 -0.83 23.29
C ILE A 47 -14.69 -1.63 22.60
N GLY A 48 -14.51 -1.83 21.31
CA GLY A 48 -15.43 -2.59 20.48
C GLY A 48 -14.69 -3.70 19.76
N CYS A 49 -15.25 -4.91 19.81
CA CYS A 49 -14.81 -6.06 19.04
C CYS A 49 -15.99 -6.49 18.16
N PRO A 50 -16.03 -6.07 16.88
CA PRO A 50 -17.00 -6.57 15.93
C PRO A 50 -16.78 -8.08 15.72
N VAL A 51 -17.81 -8.90 15.93
CA VAL A 51 -17.71 -10.37 15.85
C VAL A 51 -18.56 -10.98 14.75
N SER A 52 -19.51 -10.23 14.19
CA SER A 52 -20.24 -10.63 12.99
C SER A 52 -20.85 -9.43 12.29
N VAL A 53 -21.14 -9.60 11.00
CA VAL A 53 -21.89 -8.65 10.19
C VAL A 53 -22.95 -9.41 9.39
N SER A 54 -24.17 -8.88 9.36
CA SER A 54 -25.26 -9.33 8.50
C SER A 54 -25.70 -8.18 7.60
N PHE A 55 -26.12 -8.49 6.38
CA PHE A 55 -26.51 -7.50 5.39
C PHE A 55 -28.00 -7.61 5.07
N ASP A 56 -28.74 -6.52 5.26
CA ASP A 56 -30.11 -6.38 4.78
C ASP A 56 -30.09 -5.72 3.40
N ILE A 57 -30.37 -6.50 2.36
CA ILE A 57 -30.20 -6.11 0.96
C ILE A 57 -31.44 -5.32 0.51
N LYS A 58 -31.19 -4.11 -0.03
CA LYS A 58 -32.16 -3.27 -0.73
C LYS A 58 -31.86 -3.31 -2.24
N GLU A 59 -32.38 -2.36 -3.01
CA GLU A 59 -32.25 -2.38 -4.48
C GLU A 59 -30.80 -2.23 -4.96
N ASP A 60 -30.12 -1.15 -4.59
CA ASP A 60 -28.75 -0.80 -5.02
C ASP A 60 -27.74 -0.71 -3.85
N CYS A 61 -28.21 -0.91 -2.63
CA CYS A 61 -27.44 -0.81 -1.40
C CYS A 61 -27.90 -1.85 -0.35
N CYS A 62 -27.20 -1.90 0.78
CA CYS A 62 -27.59 -2.71 1.93
C CYS A 62 -27.36 -1.97 3.25
N ASP A 63 -28.05 -2.42 4.29
CA ASP A 63 -27.73 -2.02 5.66
C ASP A 63 -26.83 -3.10 6.29
N ALA A 64 -25.62 -2.72 6.70
CA ALA A 64 -24.66 -3.59 7.36
C ALA A 64 -24.88 -3.53 8.88
N GLN A 65 -25.43 -4.60 9.45
CA GLN A 65 -25.67 -4.74 10.88
C GLN A 65 -24.54 -5.54 11.53
N PHE A 66 -23.74 -4.88 12.35
CA PHE A 66 -22.66 -5.46 13.12
C PHE A 66 -23.14 -5.91 14.49
N THR A 67 -22.66 -7.08 14.91
CA THR A 67 -22.67 -7.48 16.33
C THR A 67 -21.33 -7.09 16.93
N VAL A 68 -21.35 -6.25 17.95
CA VAL A 68 -20.14 -5.73 18.60
C VAL A 68 -20.13 -6.14 20.07
N LEU A 69 -19.03 -6.75 20.51
CA LEU A 69 -18.76 -7.00 21.92
C LEU A 69 -18.04 -5.80 22.50
N THR A 70 -18.49 -5.31 23.65
CA THR A 70 -18.00 -4.06 24.21
C THR A 70 -17.95 -4.05 25.75
N ASN A 71 -17.13 -3.15 26.30
CA ASN A 71 -17.00 -2.92 27.74
C ASN A 71 -18.09 -1.99 28.29
N VAL A 72 -18.79 -1.24 27.42
CA VAL A 72 -19.87 -0.31 27.82
C VAL A 72 -21.22 -1.01 27.88
N GLU A 73 -22.14 -0.51 28.71
CA GLU A 73 -23.47 -1.13 28.90
C GLU A 73 -24.36 -1.01 27.66
N THR A 74 -25.12 -2.08 27.36
CA THR A 74 -26.08 -2.09 26.27
C THR A 74 -27.13 -0.99 26.48
N GLY A 75 -27.32 -0.11 25.48
CA GLY A 75 -28.28 0.99 25.53
C GLY A 75 -27.66 2.36 25.83
N ASP A 76 -26.36 2.44 26.12
CA ASP A 76 -25.64 3.71 26.15
C ASP A 76 -25.61 4.33 24.74
N GLU A 77 -26.41 5.37 24.53
CA GLU A 77 -26.54 6.05 23.24
C GLU A 77 -25.24 6.77 22.82
N PHE A 78 -24.50 7.32 23.79
CA PHE A 78 -23.22 7.97 23.51
C PHE A 78 -22.22 6.94 22.99
N ALA A 79 -22.07 5.82 23.69
CA ALA A 79 -21.16 4.76 23.25
C ALA A 79 -21.62 4.09 21.95
N CYS A 80 -22.93 3.89 21.75
CA CYS A 80 -23.49 3.42 20.48
C CYS A 80 -23.10 4.34 19.31
N ASN A 81 -23.20 5.66 19.49
CA ASN A 81 -22.84 6.64 18.47
C ASN A 81 -21.33 6.61 18.16
N ILE A 82 -20.49 6.46 19.19
CA ILE A 82 -19.04 6.31 18.98
C ILE A 82 -18.74 5.01 18.23
N LEU A 83 -19.28 3.86 18.66
CA LEU A 83 -19.07 2.59 17.97
C LEU A 83 -19.55 2.62 16.51
N LYS A 84 -20.67 3.31 16.24
CA LYS A 84 -21.17 3.52 14.87
C LYS A 84 -20.22 4.37 14.03
N SER A 85 -19.68 5.45 14.61
CA SER A 85 -18.67 6.28 13.95
C SER A 85 -17.42 5.47 13.63
N GLU A 86 -16.86 4.77 14.62
CA GLU A 86 -15.66 3.95 14.45
C GLU A 86 -15.88 2.82 13.43
N LEU A 87 -17.02 2.12 13.46
CA LEU A 87 -17.34 1.12 12.43
C LEU A 87 -17.43 1.73 11.03
N SER A 88 -17.99 2.94 10.91
CA SER A 88 -18.04 3.66 9.64
C SER A 88 -16.63 3.98 9.12
N GLU A 89 -15.70 4.34 10.01
CA GLU A 89 -14.28 4.50 9.67
C GLU A 89 -13.63 3.19 9.23
N ARG A 90 -13.79 2.11 10.00
CA ARG A 90 -13.13 0.82 9.73
C ARG A 90 -13.53 0.20 8.39
N ILE A 91 -14.73 0.49 7.89
CA ILE A 91 -15.16 0.04 6.56
C ILE A 91 -14.96 1.11 5.47
N GLY A 92 -14.45 2.30 5.81
CA GLY A 92 -14.23 3.41 4.88
C GLY A 92 -15.52 4.05 4.36
N TYR A 93 -16.59 4.02 5.15
CA TYR A 93 -17.87 4.63 4.81
C TYR A 93 -17.88 6.15 5.08
N SER A 94 -17.24 6.60 6.16
CA SER A 94 -17.27 7.99 6.62
C SER A 94 -16.78 8.99 5.58
N HIS A 95 -15.70 8.67 4.88
CA HIS A 95 -15.01 9.57 3.96
C HIS A 95 -14.92 9.00 2.54
N LYS A 96 -15.88 8.12 2.21
CA LYS A 96 -16.02 7.45 0.90
C LYS A 96 -15.88 8.44 -0.26
N ILE A 97 -15.29 7.97 -1.35
CA ILE A 97 -14.88 8.82 -2.46
C ILE A 97 -15.80 8.57 -3.66
N SER A 98 -16.32 9.64 -4.24
CA SER A 98 -17.11 9.64 -5.48
C SER A 98 -16.25 9.92 -6.72
N LYS A 99 -16.84 9.82 -7.91
CA LYS A 99 -16.19 10.25 -9.16
C LYS A 99 -15.85 11.74 -9.10
N GLU A 100 -16.83 12.54 -8.67
CA GLU A 100 -16.77 14.00 -8.65
C GLU A 100 -15.65 14.50 -7.73
N ASP A 101 -15.43 13.81 -6.60
CA ASP A 101 -14.29 14.07 -5.71
C ASP A 101 -12.97 13.95 -6.48
N ILE A 102 -12.75 12.81 -7.16
CA ILE A 102 -11.50 12.54 -7.89
C ILE A 102 -11.25 13.55 -9.02
N LEU A 103 -12.30 13.93 -9.75
CA LEU A 103 -12.19 14.95 -10.80
C LEU A 103 -11.83 16.31 -10.19
N SER A 104 -12.43 16.68 -9.07
CA SER A 104 -12.09 17.94 -8.38
C SER A 104 -10.63 17.98 -7.91
N TYR A 105 -10.07 16.83 -7.52
CA TYR A 105 -8.69 16.69 -7.07
C TYR A 105 -7.65 16.81 -8.20
N CYS A 106 -8.09 16.78 -9.46
CA CYS A 106 -7.24 17.01 -10.64
C CYS A 106 -6.91 18.51 -10.86
N LYS A 107 -7.40 19.41 -9.99
CA LYS A 107 -7.07 20.85 -10.00
C LYS A 107 -7.36 21.54 -11.34
N GLY A 108 -8.40 21.09 -12.05
CA GLY A 108 -8.79 21.64 -13.35
C GLY A 108 -7.96 21.11 -14.55
N ASN A 109 -7.05 20.16 -14.34
CA ASN A 109 -6.29 19.56 -15.43
C ASN A 109 -7.18 18.60 -16.23
N ARG A 110 -7.58 19.04 -17.44
CA ARG A 110 -8.51 18.31 -18.32
C ARG A 110 -8.00 16.95 -18.78
N GLU A 111 -6.69 16.76 -18.93
CA GLU A 111 -6.14 15.46 -19.33
C GLU A 111 -6.29 14.43 -18.22
N TYR A 112 -6.02 14.83 -16.97
CA TYR A 112 -6.20 13.96 -15.81
C TYR A 112 -7.68 13.73 -15.47
N GLU A 113 -8.52 14.75 -15.59
CA GLU A 113 -9.97 14.60 -15.45
C GLU A 113 -10.52 13.57 -16.42
N ALA A 114 -10.19 13.68 -17.72
CA ALA A 114 -10.65 12.73 -18.74
C ALA A 114 -10.16 11.31 -18.47
N PHE A 115 -8.90 11.15 -18.06
CA PHE A 115 -8.33 9.85 -17.71
C PHE A 115 -9.02 9.21 -16.51
N PHE A 116 -9.22 9.96 -15.42
CA PHE A 116 -9.87 9.43 -14.22
C PHE A 116 -11.37 9.19 -14.42
N GLU A 117 -12.04 10.00 -15.24
CA GLU A 117 -13.44 9.76 -15.62
C GLU A 117 -13.59 8.42 -16.36
N ASP A 118 -12.72 8.15 -17.33
CA ASP A 118 -12.71 6.89 -18.08
C ASP A 118 -12.37 5.70 -17.17
N LEU A 119 -11.32 5.81 -16.36
CA LEU A 119 -10.95 4.79 -15.37
C LEU A 119 -12.09 4.50 -14.37
N TRP A 120 -12.84 5.53 -13.96
CA TRP A 120 -13.94 5.37 -13.01
C TRP A 120 -15.06 4.47 -13.54
N THR A 121 -15.27 4.42 -14.86
CA THR A 121 -16.28 3.53 -15.45
C THR A 121 -16.05 2.07 -15.07
N TYR A 122 -14.78 1.65 -14.94
CA TYR A 122 -14.39 0.32 -14.52
C TYR A 122 -14.46 0.15 -13.00
N ILE A 123 -14.03 1.16 -12.23
CA ILE A 123 -14.09 1.15 -10.77
C ILE A 123 -15.52 0.99 -10.28
N LYS A 124 -16.45 1.74 -10.89
CA LYS A 124 -17.88 1.70 -10.55
C LYS A 124 -18.47 0.30 -10.66
N LEU A 125 -18.04 -0.51 -11.64
CA LEU A 125 -18.51 -1.89 -11.79
C LEU A 125 -18.15 -2.78 -10.58
N SER A 126 -17.02 -2.49 -9.92
CA SER A 126 -16.47 -3.30 -8.84
C SER A 126 -16.77 -2.77 -7.44
N TYR A 127 -17.11 -1.48 -7.31
CA TYR A 127 -17.28 -0.80 -6.02
C TYR A 127 -18.59 -0.03 -5.88
N GLY A 128 -19.34 0.18 -6.97
CA GLY A 128 -20.51 1.05 -6.99
C GLY A 128 -20.12 2.53 -7.17
N ASP A 129 -21.02 3.44 -6.83
CA ASP A 129 -20.80 4.89 -7.01
C ASP A 129 -19.76 5.48 -6.06
N TYR A 130 -19.32 4.72 -5.07
CA TYR A 130 -18.33 5.14 -4.09
C TYR A 130 -17.28 4.05 -3.86
N ILE A 131 -16.04 4.48 -3.63
CA ILE A 131 -14.97 3.61 -3.09
C ILE A 131 -14.71 3.92 -1.61
N PRO A 132 -14.30 2.92 -0.81
CA PRO A 132 -14.11 3.11 0.62
C PRO A 132 -12.85 3.92 0.93
N PHE A 133 -12.99 4.88 1.86
CA PHE A 133 -11.91 5.68 2.45
C PHE A 133 -12.30 6.16 3.86
N GLY A 134 -11.34 6.17 4.77
CA GLY A 134 -11.50 6.56 6.17
C GLY A 134 -10.37 6.02 7.03
N GLN A 135 -10.51 6.13 8.35
CA GLN A 135 -9.57 5.56 9.31
C GLN A 135 -9.79 4.04 9.42
N PHE A 136 -9.28 3.28 8.47
CA PHE A 136 -9.48 1.82 8.39
C PHE A 136 -8.98 1.06 9.63
N TYR A 137 -8.03 1.61 10.37
CA TYR A 137 -7.39 0.97 11.52
C TYR A 137 -7.18 1.99 12.64
N GLU A 138 -7.24 1.57 13.89
CA GLU A 138 -6.78 2.40 15.02
C GLU A 138 -5.29 2.73 14.88
N GLU A 139 -4.85 3.88 15.38
CA GLU A 139 -3.51 4.42 15.17
C GLU A 139 -2.38 3.42 15.51
N VAL A 140 -2.32 2.86 16.72
CA VAL A 140 -1.24 1.97 17.14
C VAL A 140 -1.36 0.60 16.47
N TYR A 141 -2.58 0.08 16.35
CA TYR A 141 -2.87 -1.15 15.62
C TYR A 141 -2.37 -1.07 14.17
N SER A 142 -2.59 0.07 13.51
CA SER A 142 -2.18 0.32 12.13
C SER A 142 -0.66 0.26 11.96
N MET A 143 0.11 0.81 12.92
CA MET A 143 1.57 0.78 12.87
C MET A 143 2.10 -0.65 12.84
N ILE A 144 1.55 -1.52 13.69
CA ILE A 144 1.93 -2.94 13.75
C ILE A 144 1.56 -3.64 12.45
N ARG A 145 0.31 -3.45 12.00
CA ARG A 145 -0.18 -4.03 10.75
C ARG A 145 0.70 -3.66 9.56
N PHE A 146 1.07 -2.39 9.40
CA PHE A 146 1.85 -1.95 8.24
C PHE A 146 3.34 -2.30 8.34
N VAL A 147 3.90 -2.42 9.54
CA VAL A 147 5.21 -3.08 9.73
C VAL A 147 5.13 -4.56 9.27
N SER A 148 4.06 -5.26 9.62
CA SER A 148 3.81 -6.63 9.13
C SER A 148 3.59 -6.70 7.61
N ALA A 149 3.03 -5.67 7.00
CA ALA A 149 2.82 -5.59 5.55
C ALA A 149 4.08 -5.24 4.75
N TRP A 150 5.21 -4.96 5.41
CA TRP A 150 6.47 -4.67 4.75
C TRP A 150 7.18 -5.95 4.29
N GLN A 151 7.21 -6.17 2.97
CA GLN A 151 7.82 -7.34 2.30
C GLN A 151 7.43 -8.72 2.89
N PRO A 152 6.13 -9.02 3.10
CA PRO A 152 5.71 -10.30 3.66
C PRO A 152 5.94 -11.45 2.66
N LYS A 153 6.51 -12.57 3.13
CA LYS A 153 6.86 -13.72 2.27
C LYS A 153 5.66 -14.32 1.52
N THR A 154 4.51 -14.45 2.20
CA THR A 154 3.27 -14.99 1.61
C THR A 154 2.16 -13.94 1.48
N GLY A 155 2.54 -12.67 1.30
CA GLY A 155 1.56 -11.58 1.15
C GLY A 155 0.70 -11.38 2.39
N ARG A 156 -0.60 -11.16 2.19
CA ARG A 156 -1.57 -10.85 3.24
C ARG A 156 -1.65 -11.90 4.34
N GLN A 157 -1.44 -13.18 4.01
CA GLN A 157 -1.42 -14.25 5.01
C GLN A 157 -0.30 -14.05 6.04
N SER A 158 0.93 -13.78 5.57
CA SER A 158 2.07 -13.50 6.46
C SER A 158 1.86 -12.20 7.25
N GLU A 159 1.29 -11.17 6.63
CA GLU A 159 0.93 -9.91 7.29
C GLU A 159 0.00 -10.16 8.48
N MET A 160 -1.13 -10.83 8.26
CA MET A 160 -2.13 -11.09 9.31
C MET A 160 -1.57 -11.96 10.44
N ARG A 161 -0.75 -12.97 10.13
CA ARG A 161 -0.09 -13.81 11.16
C ARG A 161 0.88 -13.02 12.03
N MET A 162 1.69 -12.13 11.44
CA MET A 162 2.60 -11.29 12.23
C MET A 162 1.84 -10.29 13.10
N LEU A 163 0.75 -9.72 12.58
CA LEU A 163 -0.14 -8.87 13.36
C LEU A 163 -0.70 -9.63 14.57
N TYR A 164 -1.28 -10.80 14.36
CA TYR A 164 -1.74 -11.66 15.46
C TYR A 164 -0.62 -12.04 16.45
N ASN A 165 0.56 -12.43 15.96
CA ASN A 165 1.70 -12.78 16.82
C ASN A 165 2.13 -11.60 17.69
N PHE A 166 2.12 -10.38 17.16
CA PHE A 166 2.41 -9.19 17.94
C PHE A 166 1.33 -8.94 18.99
N MET A 167 0.06 -8.93 18.56
CA MET A 167 -1.09 -8.65 19.42
C MET A 167 -1.15 -9.66 20.58
N SER A 168 -0.94 -10.95 20.32
CA SER A 168 -0.95 -12.00 21.33
C SER A 168 0.27 -11.97 22.27
N ALA A 169 1.44 -11.55 21.78
CA ALA A 169 2.65 -11.47 22.60
C ALA A 169 2.69 -10.23 23.51
N PHE A 170 2.11 -9.11 23.05
CA PHE A 170 2.30 -7.80 23.69
C PHE A 170 1.03 -7.08 24.11
N GLY A 171 -0.15 -7.57 23.71
CA GLY A 171 -1.42 -7.01 24.12
C GLY A 171 -2.00 -7.70 25.34
N GLU A 172 -2.82 -6.96 26.08
CA GLU A 172 -3.57 -7.50 27.22
C GLU A 172 -4.75 -8.33 26.72
N ARG A 173 -4.80 -9.61 27.10
CA ARG A 173 -5.88 -10.50 26.65
C ARG A 173 -7.23 -9.99 27.17
N VAL A 174 -8.20 -9.95 26.26
CA VAL A 174 -9.58 -9.63 26.57
C VAL A 174 -10.35 -10.90 26.90
N GLU A 175 -11.16 -10.82 27.94
CA GLU A 175 -12.08 -11.88 28.33
C GLU A 175 -13.47 -11.60 27.77
N PHE A 176 -14.04 -12.63 27.16
CA PHE A 176 -15.40 -12.63 26.61
C PHE A 176 -16.34 -13.44 27.48
N ASN A 177 -17.65 -13.29 27.26
CA ASN A 177 -18.63 -14.21 27.81
C ASN A 177 -18.48 -15.62 27.19
N GLN A 178 -19.08 -16.64 27.82
CA GLN A 178 -18.97 -18.05 27.40
C GLN A 178 -19.38 -18.27 25.92
N LYS A 179 -20.35 -17.51 25.41
CA LYS A 179 -20.80 -17.58 24.00
C LYS A 179 -19.65 -17.28 23.02
N TRP A 180 -18.74 -16.40 23.39
CA TRP A 180 -17.66 -15.89 22.54
C TRP A 180 -16.26 -16.29 23.03
N GLU A 181 -16.15 -17.28 23.93
CA GLU A 181 -14.89 -17.70 24.56
C GLU A 181 -13.85 -18.30 23.59
N HIS A 182 -14.30 -18.71 22.40
CA HIS A 182 -13.46 -19.24 21.33
C HIS A 182 -12.69 -18.15 20.56
N LEU A 183 -12.99 -16.87 20.81
CA LEU A 183 -12.31 -15.75 20.18
C LEU A 183 -11.10 -15.30 20.98
N GLU A 184 -10.09 -14.82 20.27
CA GLU A 184 -8.90 -14.21 20.84
C GLU A 184 -8.83 -12.75 20.44
N TYR A 185 -8.74 -11.87 21.44
CA TYR A 185 -8.66 -10.43 21.24
C TYR A 185 -7.74 -9.83 22.30
N TYR A 186 -6.91 -8.88 21.89
CA TYR A 186 -5.84 -8.33 22.71
C TYR A 186 -5.82 -6.83 22.61
N LEU A 187 -5.57 -6.15 23.72
CA LEU A 187 -5.53 -4.69 23.75
C LEU A 187 -4.14 -4.14 23.85
N LEU A 188 -3.92 -3.08 23.09
CA LEU A 188 -2.75 -2.25 23.16
C LEU A 188 -3.13 -0.88 23.72
N PRO A 189 -2.17 -0.14 24.29
CA PRO A 189 -2.37 1.27 24.58
C PRO A 189 -2.76 2.02 23.32
N THR A 190 -3.63 3.01 23.47
CA THR A 190 -3.94 3.95 22.38
C THR A 190 -2.75 4.86 22.10
N TYR A 191 -2.79 5.58 20.98
CA TYR A 191 -1.80 6.61 20.67
C TYR A 191 -1.60 7.61 21.82
N GLN A 192 -2.70 8.05 22.45
CA GLN A 192 -2.67 9.01 23.55
C GLN A 192 -1.99 8.42 24.79
N ASP A 193 -2.25 7.14 25.09
CA ASP A 193 -1.64 6.45 26.23
C ASP A 193 -0.10 6.40 26.07
N ILE A 194 0.39 6.14 24.86
CA ILE A 194 1.84 6.16 24.58
C ILE A 194 2.39 7.58 24.65
N ALA A 195 1.73 8.56 24.00
CA ALA A 195 2.17 9.95 23.95
C ALA A 195 2.30 10.59 25.35
N THR A 196 1.40 10.22 26.28
CA THR A 196 1.42 10.70 27.66
C THR A 196 2.10 9.76 28.65
N ASN A 197 2.66 8.65 28.15
CA ASN A 197 3.33 7.61 28.95
C ASN A 197 2.44 7.03 30.08
N THR A 198 1.12 6.93 29.84
CA THR A 198 0.12 6.33 30.75
C THR A 198 -0.12 4.87 30.39
N LEU A 199 0.90 4.03 30.61
CA LEU A 199 0.92 2.62 30.19
C LEU A 199 0.59 1.62 31.30
N ASP A 200 0.11 2.08 32.46
CA ASP A 200 -0.10 1.22 33.64
C ASP A 200 -1.20 0.17 33.42
N GLU A 201 -2.21 0.47 32.60
CA GLU A 201 -3.25 -0.48 32.20
C GLU A 201 -2.76 -1.54 31.19
N PHE A 202 -1.54 -1.37 30.66
CA PHE A 202 -0.95 -2.24 29.62
C PHE A 202 0.44 -2.75 30.05
N PRO A 203 0.55 -3.46 31.19
CA PRO A 203 1.84 -3.88 31.76
C PRO A 203 2.70 -4.72 30.80
N ILE A 204 2.10 -5.54 29.93
CA ILE A 204 2.86 -6.33 28.95
C ILE A 204 3.52 -5.40 27.92
N TYR A 205 2.73 -4.49 27.35
CA TYR A 205 3.24 -3.51 26.39
C TYR A 205 4.23 -2.54 27.04
N LYS A 206 3.98 -2.09 28.27
CA LYS A 206 4.86 -1.20 29.03
C LYS A 206 6.27 -1.78 29.17
N ARG A 207 6.39 -3.10 29.43
CA ARG A 207 7.70 -3.78 29.46
C ARG A 207 8.40 -3.72 28.10
N LEU A 208 7.69 -4.05 27.02
CA LEU A 208 8.23 -3.94 25.67
C LEU A 208 8.68 -2.51 25.36
N PHE A 209 7.84 -1.51 25.65
CA PHE A 209 8.12 -0.10 25.37
C PHE A 209 9.37 0.40 26.10
N ASN A 210 9.55 0.00 27.36
CA ASN A 210 10.75 0.34 28.12
C ASN A 210 12.01 -0.30 27.52
N ALA A 211 11.95 -1.58 27.13
CA ALA A 211 13.06 -2.27 26.47
C ALA A 211 13.41 -1.63 25.12
N MET A 212 12.39 -1.29 24.32
CA MET A 212 12.54 -0.55 23.06
C MET A 212 13.20 0.81 23.27
N LYS A 213 12.79 1.57 24.30
CA LYS A 213 13.38 2.86 24.63
C LYS A 213 14.86 2.76 25.01
N LYS A 214 15.25 1.73 25.78
CA LYS A 214 16.65 1.46 26.12
C LYS A 214 17.48 1.21 24.86
N VAL A 215 17.08 0.24 24.03
CA VAL A 215 17.83 -0.10 22.81
C VAL A 215 17.83 1.03 21.77
N PHE A 216 16.74 1.80 21.69
CA PHE A 216 16.67 2.97 20.83
C PHE A 216 17.74 4.00 21.20
N ASN A 217 17.92 4.29 22.49
CA ASN A 217 18.95 5.21 22.94
C ASN A 217 20.39 4.71 22.70
N LEU A 218 20.59 3.39 22.62
CA LEU A 218 21.90 2.77 22.39
C LEU A 218 22.26 2.72 20.90
N ASP A 219 21.31 2.35 20.03
CA ASP A 219 21.57 2.09 18.61
C ASP A 219 21.18 3.23 17.66
N PHE A 220 20.20 4.05 18.03
CA PHE A 220 19.73 5.17 17.19
C PHE A 220 20.44 6.46 17.62
N THR A 221 21.74 6.52 17.34
CA THR A 221 22.64 7.59 17.83
C THR A 221 22.97 8.65 16.78
N LYS A 222 22.65 8.41 15.50
CA LYS A 222 22.85 9.39 14.44
C LYS A 222 21.69 10.38 14.41
N ASN A 223 21.94 11.64 14.76
CA ASN A 223 20.94 12.70 14.60
C ASN A 223 20.79 13.06 13.12
N VAL A 224 19.55 13.14 12.66
CA VAL A 224 19.17 13.57 11.31
C VAL A 224 18.09 14.63 11.46
N GLU A 225 18.38 15.83 10.99
CA GLU A 225 17.41 16.93 11.00
C GLU A 225 16.70 16.99 9.65
N ILE A 226 15.37 17.06 9.68
CA ILE A 226 14.51 17.22 8.50
C ILE A 226 13.50 18.30 8.84
N SER A 227 13.55 19.43 8.14
CA SER A 227 12.58 20.53 8.29
C SER A 227 12.34 20.98 9.75
N GLY A 228 13.42 21.07 10.54
CA GLY A 228 13.36 21.47 11.95
C GLY A 228 12.97 20.37 12.94
N HIS A 229 12.66 19.16 12.45
CA HIS A 229 12.42 17.98 13.28
C HIS A 229 13.67 17.12 13.40
N SER A 230 14.01 16.71 14.62
CA SER A 230 15.16 15.86 14.90
C SER A 230 14.75 14.39 14.99
N PHE A 231 15.37 13.57 14.16
CA PHE A 231 15.25 12.12 14.16
C PHE A 231 16.54 11.49 14.67
N LYS A 232 16.39 10.44 15.48
CA LYS A 232 17.48 9.56 15.88
C LYS A 232 17.47 8.34 14.97
N SER A 233 18.50 8.18 14.14
CA SER A 233 18.68 7.10 13.17
C SER A 233 19.79 6.15 13.61
N GLN A 234 19.72 4.91 13.13
CA GLN A 234 20.83 3.98 13.27
C GLN A 234 22.02 4.41 12.40
N ILE A 235 23.25 4.16 12.86
CA ILE A 235 24.47 4.32 12.04
C ILE A 235 24.52 3.20 10.99
N SER A 236 24.27 1.97 11.43
CA SER A 236 24.15 0.76 10.62
C SER A 236 22.82 0.09 10.91
N ALA A 237 22.15 -0.43 9.88
CA ALA A 237 20.92 -1.20 10.08
C ALA A 237 21.20 -2.41 10.98
N TRP A 238 20.23 -2.76 11.83
CA TRP A 238 20.27 -4.05 12.54
C TRP A 238 20.43 -5.22 11.57
N PRO A 239 20.93 -6.38 12.02
CA PRO A 239 20.88 -7.59 11.20
C PRO A 239 19.43 -7.99 10.87
N GLN A 240 19.22 -8.57 9.68
CA GLN A 240 17.88 -9.00 9.28
C GLN A 240 17.43 -10.25 10.02
N ASN A 241 18.30 -11.25 10.15
CA ASN A 241 17.95 -12.53 10.78
C ASN A 241 17.99 -12.41 12.31
N LYS A 242 17.15 -13.20 12.97
CA LYS A 242 17.03 -13.20 14.43
C LYS A 242 18.34 -13.54 15.13
N GLU A 243 19.05 -14.58 14.71
CA GLU A 243 20.27 -15.05 15.37
C GLU A 243 21.35 -13.96 15.38
N ASP A 244 21.53 -13.30 14.23
CA ASP A 244 22.47 -12.20 14.07
C ASP A 244 22.04 -10.97 14.88
N PHE A 245 20.73 -10.68 14.91
CA PHE A 245 20.19 -9.62 15.76
C PHE A 245 20.47 -9.90 17.24
N MET A 246 20.20 -11.12 17.71
CA MET A 246 20.46 -11.50 19.10
C MET A 246 21.93 -11.33 19.45
N GLN A 247 22.84 -11.78 18.58
CA GLN A 247 24.28 -11.64 18.82
C GLN A 247 24.73 -10.17 18.80
N GLY A 248 24.30 -9.41 17.80
CA GLY A 248 24.77 -8.04 17.56
C GLY A 248 24.10 -6.97 18.42
N VAL A 249 22.91 -7.25 18.97
CA VAL A 249 22.09 -6.29 19.71
C VAL A 249 21.84 -6.78 21.13
N THR A 250 20.96 -7.77 21.34
CA THR A 250 20.46 -8.08 22.69
C THR A 250 21.50 -8.78 23.58
N ASN A 251 22.29 -9.72 23.05
CA ASN A 251 23.39 -10.35 23.80
C ASN A 251 24.51 -9.36 24.10
N LYS A 252 24.83 -8.49 23.13
CA LYS A 252 25.82 -7.42 23.30
C LYS A 252 25.45 -6.53 24.49
N TYR A 253 24.22 -6.03 24.52
CA TYR A 253 23.77 -5.11 25.56
C TYR A 253 23.44 -5.79 26.90
N LEU A 254 23.09 -7.09 26.88
CA LEU A 254 23.01 -7.87 28.11
C LEU A 254 24.40 -8.05 28.74
N ALA A 255 25.43 -8.33 27.93
CA ALA A 255 26.80 -8.53 28.43
C ALA A 255 27.41 -7.25 29.04
N THR A 256 26.98 -6.07 28.60
CA THR A 256 27.39 -4.77 29.14
C THR A 256 26.48 -4.26 30.26
N ASN A 257 25.42 -4.99 30.62
CA ASN A 257 24.37 -4.57 31.57
C ASN A 257 23.61 -3.30 31.15
N ASP A 258 23.60 -2.95 29.86
CA ASP A 258 22.81 -1.84 29.33
C ASP A 258 21.31 -2.20 29.25
N ILE A 259 21.02 -3.51 29.16
CA ILE A 259 19.69 -4.09 29.28
C ILE A 259 19.73 -5.31 30.21
N ASP A 260 18.58 -5.66 30.80
CA ASP A 260 18.44 -6.86 31.64
C ASP A 260 17.86 -8.06 30.86
N ALA A 261 17.67 -9.18 31.56
CA ALA A 261 17.16 -10.41 30.96
C ALA A 261 15.69 -10.29 30.50
N GLU A 262 14.88 -9.45 31.14
CA GLU A 262 13.48 -9.21 30.76
C GLU A 262 13.40 -8.31 29.53
N ASP A 263 14.23 -7.27 29.46
CA ASP A 263 14.38 -6.42 28.28
C ASP A 263 14.79 -7.28 27.08
N LYS A 264 15.83 -8.11 27.23
CA LYS A 264 16.30 -9.02 26.19
C LYS A 264 15.17 -9.93 25.72
N ARG A 265 14.44 -10.56 26.64
CA ARG A 265 13.33 -11.44 26.30
C ARG A 265 12.25 -10.70 25.50
N SER A 266 11.92 -9.47 25.89
CA SER A 266 10.93 -8.64 25.20
C SER A 266 11.38 -8.27 23.79
N LEU A 267 12.64 -7.86 23.62
CA LEU A 267 13.23 -7.49 22.33
C LEU A 267 13.37 -8.70 21.37
N ASP A 268 13.79 -9.86 21.87
CA ASP A 268 13.87 -11.08 21.06
C ASP A 268 12.47 -11.54 20.62
N THR A 269 11.48 -11.43 21.51
CA THR A 269 10.08 -11.75 21.21
C THR A 269 9.50 -10.78 20.18
N LEU A 270 9.91 -9.51 20.20
CA LEU A 270 9.50 -8.51 19.21
C LEU A 270 9.97 -8.93 17.80
N VAL A 271 11.20 -9.39 17.69
CA VAL A 271 11.75 -9.91 16.44
C VAL A 271 11.01 -11.17 16.00
N ASP A 272 10.67 -12.08 16.92
CA ASP A 272 9.84 -13.26 16.63
C ASP A 272 8.45 -12.89 16.09
N ALA A 273 7.78 -11.92 16.73
CA ALA A 273 6.44 -11.46 16.33
C ALA A 273 6.43 -10.96 14.88
N PHE A 274 7.51 -10.29 14.45
CA PHE A 274 7.70 -9.83 13.07
C PHE A 274 8.40 -10.85 12.15
N ASN A 275 8.17 -12.15 12.39
CA ASN A 275 8.66 -13.27 11.59
C ASN A 275 10.20 -13.32 11.54
N ARG A 276 10.82 -13.20 12.71
CA ARG A 276 12.27 -13.31 12.93
C ARG A 276 13.09 -12.29 12.14
N HIS A 277 12.53 -11.09 11.94
CA HIS A 277 13.11 -10.06 11.09
C HIS A 277 13.49 -8.78 11.87
N GLY A 278 14.78 -8.57 12.10
CA GLY A 278 15.31 -7.44 12.88
C GLY A 278 14.93 -6.07 12.34
N TRP A 279 14.92 -5.86 11.01
CA TRP A 279 14.53 -4.55 10.46
C TRP A 279 13.07 -4.17 10.74
N ARG A 280 12.13 -5.12 10.73
CA ARG A 280 10.73 -4.84 11.07
C ARG A 280 10.60 -4.42 12.54
N ALA A 281 11.33 -5.10 13.43
CA ALA A 281 11.41 -4.70 14.83
C ALA A 281 12.01 -3.29 15.00
N ALA A 282 13.03 -2.93 14.19
CA ALA A 282 13.57 -1.57 14.18
C ALA A 282 12.53 -0.53 13.71
N PHE A 283 11.80 -0.83 12.62
CA PHE A 283 10.74 0.04 12.08
C PHE A 283 9.63 0.26 13.10
N TYR A 284 9.21 -0.78 13.81
CA TYR A 284 8.22 -0.64 14.87
C TYR A 284 8.76 0.14 16.07
N THR A 285 9.98 -0.17 16.52
CA THR A 285 10.64 0.54 17.63
C THR A 285 10.72 2.03 17.36
N SER A 286 11.21 2.41 16.19
CA SER A 286 11.35 3.81 15.82
C SER A 286 10.00 4.51 15.65
N ALA A 287 9.01 3.84 15.06
CA ALA A 287 7.65 4.37 14.95
C ALA A 287 7.00 4.58 16.33
N ALA A 288 7.07 3.61 17.24
CA ALA A 288 6.48 3.71 18.58
C ALA A 288 7.15 4.82 19.43
N ILE A 289 8.47 4.94 19.38
CA ILE A 289 9.20 6.00 20.12
C ILE A 289 8.91 7.39 19.51
N ASN A 290 8.72 7.46 18.19
CA ASN A 290 8.39 8.72 17.53
C ASN A 290 7.05 9.33 17.91
N ILE A 291 6.12 8.54 18.47
CA ILE A 291 4.89 9.09 19.06
C ILE A 291 5.20 10.18 20.10
N ILE A 292 6.30 10.00 20.86
CA ILE A 292 6.71 10.93 21.92
C ILE A 292 7.56 12.08 21.36
N THR A 293 8.42 11.80 20.37
CA THR A 293 9.43 12.77 19.91
C THR A 293 9.00 13.58 18.69
N ASN A 294 8.11 13.04 17.85
CA ASN A 294 7.71 13.59 16.56
C ASN A 294 6.24 13.24 16.28
N ASP A 295 5.32 13.81 17.07
CA ASP A 295 3.87 13.54 17.05
C ASP A 295 3.29 13.46 15.63
N TYR A 296 2.94 12.25 15.21
CA TYR A 296 2.38 11.94 13.88
C TYR A 296 1.08 12.67 13.58
N LYS A 297 0.31 13.09 14.60
CA LYS A 297 -0.93 13.86 14.39
C LYS A 297 -0.65 15.24 13.80
N THR A 298 0.55 15.77 14.01
CA THR A 298 0.99 17.08 13.47
C THR A 298 1.57 17.01 12.07
N TRP A 299 1.76 15.80 11.52
CA TRP A 299 2.39 15.66 10.21
C TRP A 299 1.41 16.05 9.11
N GLU A 300 1.87 16.97 8.26
CA GLU A 300 1.14 17.45 7.10
C GLU A 300 1.90 17.12 5.81
N LYS A 301 1.23 17.31 4.67
CA LYS A 301 1.72 17.01 3.31
C LYS A 301 3.19 17.40 3.08
N ASP A 302 3.54 18.65 3.32
CA ASP A 302 4.87 19.17 2.97
C ASP A 302 5.96 18.61 3.87
N PHE A 303 5.70 18.47 5.17
CA PHE A 303 6.64 17.81 6.07
C PHE A 303 6.83 16.34 5.72
N PHE A 304 5.75 15.62 5.42
CA PHE A 304 5.80 14.23 4.99
C PHE A 304 6.64 14.05 3.72
N LYS A 305 6.49 14.91 2.71
CA LYS A 305 7.29 14.86 1.47
C LYS A 305 8.79 14.94 1.75
N GLU A 306 9.19 15.83 2.66
CA GLU A 306 10.58 16.00 3.07
C GLU A 306 11.09 14.75 3.79
N VAL A 307 10.31 14.19 4.72
CA VAL A 307 10.66 12.93 5.40
C VAL A 307 10.81 11.79 4.39
N TYR A 308 9.84 11.64 3.47
CA TYR A 308 9.85 10.57 2.47
C TYR A 308 11.04 10.68 1.52
N SER A 309 11.37 11.89 1.06
CA SER A 309 12.50 12.16 0.16
C SER A 309 13.86 11.96 0.83
N ASN A 310 13.91 12.10 2.16
CA ASN A 310 15.11 11.89 2.97
C ASN A 310 15.12 10.53 3.69
N GLY A 311 14.21 9.60 3.36
CA GLY A 311 14.07 8.30 4.03
C GLY A 311 15.34 7.46 4.03
N ASN A 312 16.16 7.56 2.97
CA ASN A 312 17.46 6.89 2.88
C ASN A 312 18.47 7.32 3.98
N LYS A 313 18.27 8.49 4.62
CA LYS A 313 19.09 8.97 5.74
C LYS A 313 18.65 8.37 7.08
N LEU A 314 17.42 7.83 7.16
CA LEU A 314 16.75 7.35 8.37
C LEU A 314 16.80 5.81 8.48
N LYS A 315 17.99 5.26 8.72
CA LYS A 315 18.14 3.82 8.98
C LYS A 315 17.39 3.41 10.25
N GLY A 316 16.64 2.32 10.17
CA GLY A 316 15.74 1.87 11.25
C GLY A 316 14.33 2.46 11.15
N TYR A 317 14.03 3.23 10.10
CA TYR A 317 12.69 3.67 9.72
C TYR A 317 12.32 3.09 8.35
N SER A 318 11.02 3.04 8.05
CA SER A 318 10.54 2.78 6.70
C SER A 318 9.54 3.87 6.32
N GLU A 319 9.92 4.69 5.34
CA GLU A 319 9.10 5.77 4.80
C GLU A 319 7.76 5.26 4.27
N LYS A 320 7.77 4.10 3.59
CA LYS A 320 6.54 3.45 3.11
C LYS A 320 5.63 3.03 4.25
N VAL A 321 6.17 2.40 5.30
CA VAL A 321 5.36 1.95 6.45
C VAL A 321 4.73 3.14 7.16
N ILE A 322 5.51 4.21 7.35
CA ILE A 322 5.02 5.47 7.93
C ILE A 322 3.89 6.06 7.09
N ALA A 323 4.08 6.13 5.76
CA ALA A 323 3.04 6.61 4.86
C ALA A 323 1.75 5.80 4.95
N CYS A 324 1.85 4.46 5.00
CA CYS A 324 0.69 3.59 5.11
C CYS A 324 -0.11 3.83 6.39
N PHE A 325 0.55 3.86 7.56
CA PHE A 325 -0.19 4.08 8.80
C PHE A 325 -0.70 5.52 8.93
N LEU A 326 0.03 6.53 8.43
CA LEU A 326 -0.46 7.90 8.44
C LEU A 326 -1.73 8.04 7.58
N GLN A 327 -1.77 7.42 6.41
CA GLN A 327 -2.93 7.45 5.53
C GLN A 327 -4.11 6.65 6.11
N GLN A 328 -3.90 5.41 6.51
CA GLN A 328 -5.01 4.47 6.84
C GLN A 328 -5.29 4.34 8.34
N GLY A 329 -4.37 4.80 9.19
CA GLY A 329 -4.48 4.79 10.65
C GLY A 329 -4.69 6.17 11.25
N PHE A 330 -4.19 7.23 10.62
CA PHE A 330 -4.37 8.62 11.07
C PHE A 330 -5.24 9.45 10.11
N GLU A 331 -5.79 8.82 9.07
CA GLU A 331 -6.67 9.46 8.09
C GLU A 331 -6.05 10.68 7.37
N LYS A 332 -4.73 10.70 7.20
CA LYS A 332 -4.03 11.80 6.53
C LYS A 332 -4.24 11.71 5.01
N ASP A 333 -5.26 12.39 4.52
CA ASP A 333 -5.75 12.30 3.14
C ASP A 333 -4.84 12.95 2.07
N GLU A 334 -3.80 13.68 2.48
CA GLU A 334 -2.73 14.20 1.59
C GLU A 334 -1.47 13.33 1.59
N ILE A 335 -1.39 12.32 2.46
CA ILE A 335 -0.24 11.43 2.58
C ILE A 335 -0.46 10.18 1.74
N ILE A 336 0.59 9.76 1.04
CA ILE A 336 0.54 8.71 0.03
C ILE A 336 1.70 7.72 0.19
N PRO A 337 1.42 6.41 0.36
CA PRO A 337 2.45 5.39 0.26
C PRO A 337 2.80 5.14 -1.22
N ILE A 338 3.99 5.54 -1.65
CA ILE A 338 4.45 5.28 -3.03
C ILE A 338 5.22 3.97 -3.05
N ASP A 339 4.58 2.94 -3.59
CA ASP A 339 5.23 1.69 -3.95
C ASP A 339 5.40 1.53 -5.46
N THR A 340 5.94 0.40 -5.89
CA THR A 340 6.17 0.10 -7.31
C THR A 340 4.92 0.28 -8.18
N TRP A 341 3.72 -0.01 -7.67
CA TRP A 341 2.48 0.12 -8.45
C TRP A 341 2.08 1.58 -8.60
N ILE A 342 2.11 2.34 -7.50
CA ILE A 342 1.86 3.78 -7.53
C ILE A 342 2.89 4.48 -8.43
N GLU A 343 4.17 4.10 -8.30
CA GLU A 343 5.27 4.64 -9.09
C GLU A 343 5.11 4.35 -10.58
N THR A 344 4.81 3.09 -10.93
CA THR A 344 4.48 2.73 -12.33
C THR A 344 3.25 3.50 -12.81
N PHE A 345 2.28 3.74 -11.94
CA PHE A 345 1.05 4.44 -12.34
C PHE A 345 1.28 5.89 -12.70
N HIS A 346 1.86 6.66 -11.79
CA HIS A 346 2.03 8.09 -12.05
C HIS A 346 3.03 8.33 -13.19
N GLN A 347 4.10 7.53 -13.28
CA GLN A 347 5.08 7.69 -14.36
C GLN A 347 4.51 7.36 -15.74
N TYR A 348 3.70 6.30 -15.83
CA TYR A 348 3.29 5.78 -17.13
C TYR A 348 1.84 6.07 -17.48
N ALA A 349 0.84 5.84 -16.63
CA ALA A 349 -0.53 6.19 -17.01
C ALA A 349 -0.75 7.71 -17.03
N LEU A 350 -0.25 8.40 -16.00
CA LEU A 350 -0.38 9.86 -15.87
C LEU A 350 0.75 10.62 -16.59
N GLY A 351 1.82 9.94 -17.00
CA GLY A 351 2.96 10.57 -17.68
C GLY A 351 3.72 11.58 -16.81
N ILE A 352 3.73 11.39 -15.48
CA ILE A 352 4.39 12.25 -14.50
C ILE A 352 5.65 11.55 -13.99
N VAL A 353 6.79 11.87 -14.58
CA VAL A 353 8.06 11.18 -14.29
C VAL A 353 8.60 11.55 -12.91
N ASP A 354 8.57 12.85 -12.57
CA ASP A 354 9.09 13.34 -11.30
C ASP A 354 8.08 13.21 -10.16
N ARG A 355 8.56 12.80 -8.99
CA ARG A 355 7.70 12.57 -7.83
C ARG A 355 7.16 13.87 -7.23
N ASN A 356 7.92 14.97 -7.28
CA ASN A 356 7.45 16.27 -6.80
C ASN A 356 6.36 16.84 -7.71
N ASP A 357 6.48 16.64 -9.02
CA ASP A 357 5.40 16.99 -9.95
C ASP A 357 4.12 16.22 -9.61
N PHE A 358 4.23 14.91 -9.33
CA PHE A 358 3.07 14.09 -8.95
C PHE A 358 2.42 14.61 -7.67
N TYR A 359 3.24 14.91 -6.66
CA TYR A 359 2.80 15.49 -5.39
C TYR A 359 2.07 16.83 -5.50
N ASN A 360 2.33 17.61 -6.54
CA ASN A 360 1.78 18.94 -6.73
C ASN A 360 0.65 18.99 -7.77
N SER A 361 0.54 17.93 -8.58
CA SER A 361 -0.48 17.77 -9.64
C SER A 361 -1.87 17.51 -9.08
N PHE A 362 -1.98 16.96 -7.86
CA PHE A 362 -3.24 16.59 -7.25
C PHE A 362 -3.38 17.11 -5.82
N ASP A 363 -4.62 17.39 -5.45
CA ASP A 363 -5.05 17.52 -4.06
C ASP A 363 -5.52 16.14 -3.56
N LYS A 364 -5.57 15.94 -2.24
CA LYS A 364 -6.03 14.71 -1.60
C LYS A 364 -5.35 13.45 -2.13
N LEU A 365 -4.02 13.49 -2.19
CA LEU A 365 -3.18 12.42 -2.75
C LEU A 365 -3.48 11.03 -2.16
N GLY A 366 -3.84 10.94 -0.88
CA GLY A 366 -4.22 9.68 -0.26
C GLY A 366 -5.53 9.10 -0.83
N LYS A 367 -6.47 9.95 -1.26
CA LYS A 367 -7.70 9.54 -1.95
C LYS A 367 -7.43 9.18 -3.41
N ILE A 368 -6.54 9.91 -4.09
CA ILE A 368 -6.05 9.55 -5.44
C ILE A 368 -5.33 8.20 -5.42
N GLU A 369 -4.48 7.97 -4.42
CA GLU A 369 -3.82 6.66 -4.23
C GLU A 369 -4.84 5.54 -4.12
N ARG A 370 -5.95 5.75 -3.42
CA ARG A 370 -6.99 4.73 -3.28
C ARG A 370 -7.53 4.28 -4.62
N VAL A 371 -7.78 5.21 -5.55
CA VAL A 371 -8.21 4.91 -6.93
C VAL A 371 -7.15 4.09 -7.67
N ILE A 372 -5.90 4.56 -7.62
CA ILE A 372 -4.76 3.91 -8.28
C ILE A 372 -4.58 2.48 -7.75
N TRP A 373 -4.63 2.31 -6.43
CA TRP A 373 -4.42 1.03 -5.77
C TRP A 373 -5.54 0.04 -6.10
N LEU A 374 -6.80 0.46 -6.06
CA LEU A 374 -7.93 -0.42 -6.38
C LEU A 374 -7.89 -0.87 -7.85
N ALA A 375 -7.57 0.04 -8.77
CA ALA A 375 -7.38 -0.31 -10.18
C ALA A 375 -6.21 -1.30 -10.37
N SER A 376 -5.07 -1.04 -9.71
CA SER A 376 -3.89 -1.91 -9.78
C SER A 376 -4.15 -3.30 -9.20
N GLN A 377 -4.85 -3.40 -8.06
CA GLN A 377 -5.22 -4.69 -7.46
C GLN A 377 -6.21 -5.45 -8.33
N ALA A 378 -7.22 -4.78 -8.88
CA ALA A 378 -8.23 -5.42 -9.72
C ALA A 378 -7.60 -6.08 -10.97
N ASN A 379 -6.57 -5.43 -11.55
CA ASN A 379 -5.75 -6.01 -12.62
C ASN A 379 -5.00 -7.26 -12.18
N LYS A 380 -4.37 -7.21 -11.00
CA LYS A 380 -3.59 -8.32 -10.44
C LYS A 380 -4.45 -9.54 -10.14
N THR A 381 -5.67 -9.36 -9.68
CA THR A 381 -6.60 -10.44 -9.32
C THR A 381 -7.49 -10.89 -10.46
N ASN A 382 -7.17 -10.52 -11.70
CA ASN A 382 -7.90 -10.91 -12.91
C ASN A 382 -9.40 -10.56 -12.87
N MET A 383 -9.77 -9.42 -12.26
CA MET A 383 -11.17 -8.99 -12.28
C MET A 383 -11.59 -8.72 -13.72
N LYS A 384 -12.68 -9.36 -14.18
CA LYS A 384 -13.12 -9.31 -15.59
C LYS A 384 -13.26 -7.89 -16.13
N ALA A 385 -13.82 -6.98 -15.32
CA ALA A 385 -14.01 -5.58 -15.70
C ALA A 385 -12.67 -4.84 -15.93
N PHE A 386 -11.60 -5.28 -15.27
CA PHE A 386 -10.29 -4.64 -15.29
C PHE A 386 -9.28 -5.37 -16.19
N PHE A 387 -9.66 -6.48 -16.81
CA PHE A 387 -8.71 -7.32 -17.54
C PHE A 387 -7.99 -6.57 -18.67
N ASP A 388 -8.67 -5.60 -19.31
CA ASP A 388 -8.18 -4.86 -20.47
C ASP A 388 -7.75 -3.41 -20.17
N VAL A 389 -7.46 -3.06 -18.91
CA VAL A 389 -7.03 -1.69 -18.55
C VAL A 389 -5.68 -1.72 -17.84
N LEU A 390 -4.87 -0.67 -18.04
CA LEU A 390 -3.57 -0.46 -17.38
C LEU A 390 -2.62 -1.69 -17.46
N TRP A 391 -2.58 -2.36 -18.61
CA TRP A 391 -1.70 -3.52 -18.86
C TRP A 391 -0.23 -3.24 -18.59
N CYS A 392 0.20 -2.03 -18.93
CA CYS A 392 1.54 -1.50 -18.66
C CYS A 392 1.93 -1.53 -17.18
N GLN A 393 0.98 -1.70 -16.26
CA GLN A 393 1.21 -1.76 -14.83
C GLN A 393 1.01 -3.15 -14.24
N ARG A 394 0.36 -4.11 -14.92
CA ARG A 394 -0.17 -5.37 -14.34
C ARG A 394 0.82 -6.23 -13.54
N TYR A 395 2.13 -6.04 -13.70
CA TYR A 395 3.17 -6.72 -12.94
C TYR A 395 4.08 -5.78 -12.12
N GLY A 396 3.89 -4.46 -12.23
CA GLY A 396 4.75 -3.42 -11.66
C GLY A 396 6.12 -3.39 -12.35
N THR A 397 6.91 -4.44 -12.12
CA THR A 397 8.20 -4.66 -12.76
C THR A 397 8.16 -5.81 -13.75
N ILE A 398 9.17 -5.84 -14.60
CA ILE A 398 9.55 -6.99 -15.42
C ILE A 398 10.63 -7.83 -14.72
N GLY A 399 10.97 -9.01 -15.25
CA GLY A 399 11.90 -9.96 -14.62
C GLY A 399 13.31 -9.41 -14.35
N ASN A 400 13.66 -8.24 -14.90
CA ASN A 400 14.92 -7.52 -14.67
C ASN A 400 14.80 -6.39 -13.62
N SER A 401 13.66 -6.26 -12.92
CA SER A 401 13.32 -5.21 -11.93
C SER A 401 13.02 -3.81 -12.49
N ASP A 402 13.09 -3.58 -13.80
CA ASP A 402 12.63 -2.32 -14.39
C ASP A 402 11.10 -2.22 -14.32
N LEU A 403 10.57 -1.00 -14.22
CA LEU A 403 9.13 -0.78 -14.33
C LEU A 403 8.66 -1.14 -15.75
N ARG A 404 7.58 -1.94 -15.86
CA ARG A 404 7.06 -2.41 -17.15
C ARG A 404 6.67 -1.23 -18.05
N GLY A 405 5.82 -0.34 -17.56
CA GLY A 405 5.49 0.93 -18.22
C GLY A 405 4.84 0.81 -19.60
N ILE A 406 4.59 1.96 -20.24
CA ILE A 406 3.96 2.05 -21.56
C ILE A 406 4.81 1.36 -22.62
N ASN A 407 4.17 0.52 -23.43
CA ASN A 407 4.80 -0.13 -24.57
C ASN A 407 3.75 -0.52 -25.63
N PRO A 408 4.16 -0.75 -26.89
CA PRO A 408 3.24 -0.98 -28.01
C PRO A 408 2.27 -2.15 -27.76
N ILE A 409 2.76 -3.28 -27.24
CA ILE A 409 1.94 -4.48 -26.97
C ILE A 409 0.92 -4.19 -25.87
N ALA A 410 1.35 -3.66 -24.73
CA ALA A 410 0.47 -3.41 -23.59
C ALA A 410 -0.58 -2.33 -23.89
N CYS A 411 -0.25 -1.34 -24.73
CA CYS A 411 -1.15 -0.23 -25.03
C CYS A 411 -2.14 -0.52 -26.15
N CYS A 412 -1.82 -1.42 -27.10
CA CYS A 412 -2.71 -1.80 -28.21
C CYS A 412 -4.09 -2.27 -27.71
N GLU A 413 -4.09 -3.13 -26.69
CA GLU A 413 -5.30 -3.74 -26.12
C GLU A 413 -5.88 -2.97 -24.92
N CYS A 414 -5.25 -1.86 -24.53
CA CYS A 414 -5.69 -1.11 -23.36
C CYS A 414 -6.92 -0.27 -23.69
N LYS A 415 -8.03 -0.47 -22.97
CA LYS A 415 -9.27 0.31 -23.18
C LYS A 415 -9.12 1.79 -22.82
N LEU A 416 -8.14 2.14 -21.98
CA LEU A 416 -7.83 3.52 -21.62
C LEU A 416 -6.93 4.22 -22.65
N LYS A 417 -6.60 3.60 -23.80
CA LYS A 417 -5.65 4.16 -24.77
C LYS A 417 -6.04 5.55 -25.29
N GLY A 418 -7.34 5.85 -25.37
CA GLY A 418 -7.85 7.15 -25.82
C GLY A 418 -7.67 8.29 -24.82
N THR A 419 -7.58 8.00 -23.52
CA THR A 419 -7.48 8.99 -22.44
C THR A 419 -6.15 8.94 -21.68
N CYS A 420 -5.30 7.95 -21.97
CA CYS A 420 -4.01 7.76 -21.30
C CYS A 420 -3.01 8.89 -21.60
N VAL A 421 -2.73 9.70 -20.57
CA VAL A 421 -1.85 10.89 -20.67
C VAL A 421 -0.40 10.50 -20.95
N GLY A 422 0.11 9.41 -20.39
CA GLY A 422 1.47 9.00 -20.72
C GLY A 422 1.61 8.45 -22.14
N LEU A 423 0.58 7.79 -22.68
CA LEU A 423 0.60 7.30 -24.06
C LEU A 423 0.58 8.45 -25.05
N SER A 424 -0.24 9.48 -24.79
CA SER A 424 -0.30 10.67 -25.66
C SER A 424 1.07 11.35 -25.80
N LYS A 425 1.89 11.34 -24.74
CA LYS A 425 3.27 11.87 -24.74
C LYS A 425 4.27 11.05 -25.56
N CYS A 426 3.97 9.80 -25.92
CA CYS A 426 4.85 8.96 -26.72
C CYS A 426 4.26 8.52 -28.07
N ASN A 427 3.14 9.09 -28.50
CA ASN A 427 2.46 8.77 -29.76
C ASN A 427 3.37 8.80 -31.01
N THR A 428 4.34 9.73 -31.05
CA THR A 428 5.26 9.88 -32.18
C THR A 428 6.54 9.06 -32.03
N ALA A 429 6.71 8.32 -30.93
CA ALA A 429 7.88 7.48 -30.73
C ALA A 429 7.90 6.36 -31.77
N LYS A 430 9.07 6.07 -32.33
CA LYS A 430 9.21 5.03 -33.36
C LYS A 430 9.34 3.64 -32.75
N VAL A 431 8.62 2.70 -33.36
CA VAL A 431 8.61 1.27 -33.11
C VAL A 431 9.15 0.56 -34.34
N VAL A 432 10.25 -0.17 -34.19
CA VAL A 432 10.77 -1.03 -35.27
C VAL A 432 10.09 -2.39 -35.19
N LEU A 433 9.66 -2.92 -36.34
CA LEU A 433 9.06 -4.24 -36.46
C LEU A 433 10.08 -5.22 -37.05
N HIS A 434 10.21 -6.39 -36.43
CA HIS A 434 11.13 -7.43 -36.87
C HIS A 434 10.50 -8.81 -36.78
N SER A 435 10.48 -9.54 -37.89
CA SER A 435 10.00 -10.93 -37.91
C SER A 435 11.06 -11.88 -37.37
N GLY A 436 10.72 -12.66 -36.36
CA GLY A 436 11.64 -13.58 -35.68
C GLY A 436 12.16 -13.02 -34.36
N ASP A 437 12.76 -13.92 -33.56
CA ASP A 437 13.38 -13.56 -32.29
C ASP A 437 14.77 -12.97 -32.51
N VAL A 438 15.19 -12.06 -31.64
CA VAL A 438 16.52 -11.44 -31.71
C VAL A 438 17.08 -11.23 -30.31
N GLU A 439 18.37 -11.49 -30.15
CA GLU A 439 19.07 -11.21 -28.90
C GLU A 439 19.20 -9.70 -28.68
N ALA A 440 19.04 -9.25 -27.44
CA ALA A 440 19.03 -7.82 -27.10
C ALA A 440 20.32 -7.08 -27.55
N SER A 441 21.45 -7.79 -27.56
CA SER A 441 22.76 -7.27 -28.00
C SER A 441 22.84 -7.03 -29.51
N GLU A 442 21.98 -7.65 -30.31
CA GLU A 442 21.98 -7.56 -31.78
C GLU A 442 20.99 -6.52 -32.31
N ILE A 443 20.04 -6.04 -31.49
CA ILE A 443 18.99 -5.11 -31.90
C ILE A 443 19.56 -3.86 -32.58
N SER A 444 20.60 -3.25 -32.02
CA SER A 444 21.23 -2.06 -32.60
C SER A 444 21.80 -2.31 -34.01
N LYS A 445 22.32 -3.52 -34.26
CA LYS A 445 22.82 -3.93 -35.58
C LYS A 445 21.66 -4.06 -36.57
N VAL A 446 20.58 -4.75 -36.18
CA VAL A 446 19.36 -4.91 -37.01
C VAL A 446 18.76 -3.56 -37.41
N ILE A 447 18.67 -2.62 -36.46
CA ILE A 447 18.15 -1.26 -36.74
C ILE A 447 19.04 -0.53 -37.77
N THR A 448 20.35 -0.66 -37.64
CA THR A 448 21.30 0.00 -38.55
C THR A 448 21.28 -0.63 -39.95
N GLU A 449 21.12 -1.95 -40.04
CA GLU A 449 20.98 -2.68 -41.31
C GLU A 449 19.70 -2.29 -42.06
N LYS A 450 18.64 -1.91 -41.35
CA LYS A 450 17.43 -1.28 -41.91
C LYS A 450 17.61 0.19 -42.33
N GLY A 451 18.81 0.75 -42.21
CA GLY A 451 19.09 2.15 -42.53
C GLY A 451 18.47 3.17 -41.55
N LEU A 452 18.01 2.71 -40.38
CA LEU A 452 17.37 3.57 -39.38
C LEU A 452 18.39 4.14 -38.39
N ARG A 453 18.12 5.35 -37.89
CA ARG A 453 18.94 5.99 -36.85
C ARG A 453 18.47 5.51 -35.47
N ILE A 454 19.30 4.76 -34.76
CA ILE A 454 19.02 4.20 -33.42
C ILE A 454 18.51 5.28 -32.44
N LYS A 455 19.07 6.50 -32.51
CA LYS A 455 18.64 7.62 -31.65
C LYS A 455 17.16 7.99 -31.80
N ASP A 456 16.56 7.74 -32.96
CA ASP A 456 15.16 8.09 -33.25
C ASP A 456 14.17 6.97 -32.83
N ILE A 457 14.68 5.79 -32.43
CA ILE A 457 13.86 4.61 -32.08
C ILE A 457 13.69 4.53 -30.57
N LEU A 458 12.47 4.27 -30.09
CA LEU A 458 12.22 4.04 -28.67
C LEU A 458 11.95 2.57 -28.37
N PHE A 459 11.26 1.89 -29.28
CA PHE A 459 10.84 0.50 -29.12
C PHE A 459 11.28 -0.36 -30.30
N PHE A 460 11.60 -1.62 -30.00
CA PHE A 460 11.84 -2.66 -30.99
C PHE A 460 10.91 -3.83 -30.68
N CYS A 461 10.08 -4.23 -31.63
CA CYS A 461 9.08 -5.27 -31.45
C CYS A 461 9.38 -6.47 -32.35
N THR A 462 9.51 -7.66 -31.74
CA THR A 462 9.61 -8.91 -32.48
C THR A 462 8.22 -9.45 -32.78
N LEU A 463 8.09 -10.06 -33.96
CA LEU A 463 6.86 -10.64 -34.47
C LEU A 463 7.05 -12.14 -34.70
N GLU A 464 6.05 -12.94 -34.35
CA GLU A 464 5.95 -14.36 -34.69
C GLU A 464 4.68 -14.56 -35.53
N ASN A 465 4.82 -15.05 -36.77
CA ASN A 465 3.70 -15.11 -37.73
C ASN A 465 2.97 -13.76 -37.89
N SER A 466 3.74 -12.66 -37.92
CA SER A 466 3.23 -11.27 -37.97
C SER A 466 2.46 -10.81 -36.73
N ILE A 467 2.42 -11.60 -35.66
CA ILE A 467 1.79 -11.23 -34.38
C ILE A 467 2.88 -10.70 -33.43
N PRO A 468 2.69 -9.52 -32.80
CA PRO A 468 3.67 -8.98 -31.85
C PRO A 468 3.89 -9.90 -30.64
N LYS A 469 5.16 -10.19 -30.35
CA LYS A 469 5.56 -11.19 -29.35
C LYS A 469 6.37 -10.60 -28.20
N LYS A 470 7.46 -9.90 -28.50
CA LYS A 470 8.29 -9.21 -27.50
C LYS A 470 8.45 -7.75 -27.88
N VAL A 471 8.57 -6.90 -26.87
CA VAL A 471 8.99 -5.51 -27.04
C VAL A 471 10.22 -5.26 -26.20
N TYR A 472 11.22 -4.64 -26.81
CA TYR A 472 12.38 -4.09 -26.16
C TYR A 472 12.28 -2.57 -26.14
N ARG A 473 12.71 -1.96 -25.03
CA ARG A 473 12.80 -0.52 -24.87
C ARG A 473 14.26 -0.08 -24.88
N LYS A 474 14.53 1.04 -25.54
CA LYS A 474 15.85 1.67 -25.56
C LYS A 474 16.15 2.34 -24.22
N TYR A 475 17.33 2.05 -23.68
CA TYR A 475 17.91 2.74 -22.53
C TYR A 475 19.25 3.35 -22.93
N GLU A 476 19.52 4.56 -22.44
CA GLU A 476 20.79 5.24 -22.66
C GLU A 476 21.46 5.49 -21.32
N HIS A 477 22.63 4.89 -21.11
CA HIS A 477 23.43 5.09 -19.89
C HIS A 477 24.85 5.46 -20.25
N LYS A 478 25.31 6.64 -19.82
CA LYS A 478 26.67 7.17 -20.08
C LYS A 478 27.07 7.12 -21.57
N GLY A 479 26.12 7.43 -22.46
CA GLY A 479 26.33 7.44 -23.91
C GLY A 479 26.36 6.06 -24.58
N LYS A 480 26.07 4.98 -23.85
CA LYS A 480 25.86 3.64 -24.41
C LYS A 480 24.36 3.35 -24.53
N ILE A 481 23.98 2.79 -25.67
CA ILE A 481 22.61 2.35 -25.93
C ILE A 481 22.50 0.87 -25.60
N GLU A 482 21.55 0.55 -24.73
CA GLU A 482 21.20 -0.80 -24.33
C GLU A 482 19.71 -1.02 -24.61
N TRP A 483 19.35 -2.26 -24.92
CA TRP A 483 17.97 -2.66 -25.17
C TRP A 483 17.55 -3.65 -24.10
N HIS A 484 16.52 -3.32 -23.34
CA HIS A 484 15.99 -4.24 -22.33
C HIS A 484 14.66 -4.77 -22.80
N LEU A 485 14.45 -6.08 -22.64
CA LEU A 485 13.13 -6.68 -22.82
C LEU A 485 12.18 -5.95 -21.87
N ASN A 486 11.17 -5.31 -22.43
CA ASN A 486 10.20 -4.50 -21.71
C ASN A 486 8.85 -5.21 -21.55
N ASP A 487 8.49 -6.06 -22.50
CA ASP A 487 7.30 -6.89 -22.42
C ASP A 487 7.45 -8.14 -23.27
N GLU A 488 6.89 -9.24 -22.80
CA GLU A 488 6.79 -10.49 -23.55
C GLU A 488 5.37 -11.01 -23.40
N PHE A 489 4.70 -11.19 -24.54
CA PHE A 489 3.31 -11.57 -24.58
C PHE A 489 3.16 -13.06 -24.88
N SER A 490 2.39 -13.77 -24.05
CA SER A 490 2.16 -15.21 -24.22
C SER A 490 1.10 -15.55 -25.28
N GLY A 491 0.46 -14.56 -25.93
CA GLY A 491 -0.56 -14.78 -26.97
C GLY A 491 -1.99 -14.93 -26.43
N TYR A 492 -2.29 -14.44 -25.21
CA TYR A 492 -3.61 -14.64 -24.61
C TYR A 492 -4.69 -13.60 -25.04
N ILE A 493 -4.30 -12.51 -25.72
CA ILE A 493 -5.16 -11.35 -26.06
C ILE A 493 -4.78 -10.78 -27.43
N LEU A 494 -3.49 -10.50 -27.63
CA LEU A 494 -2.96 -10.08 -28.92
C LEU A 494 -2.74 -11.31 -29.84
N ASN A 495 -3.71 -11.57 -30.72
CA ASN A 495 -3.72 -12.71 -31.65
C ASN A 495 -3.81 -12.31 -33.12
N ASP A 496 -4.03 -11.03 -33.40
CA ASP A 496 -4.15 -10.54 -34.78
C ASP A 496 -2.81 -9.99 -35.25
N ALA A 497 -2.48 -10.36 -36.47
CA ALA A 497 -1.31 -9.88 -37.17
C ALA A 497 -1.35 -8.35 -37.34
N VAL A 498 -0.17 -7.72 -37.31
CA VAL A 498 -0.04 -6.34 -37.79
C VAL A 498 -0.38 -6.28 -39.29
N THR A 499 -0.79 -5.10 -39.77
CA THR A 499 -1.20 -4.95 -41.18
C THR A 499 -0.02 -5.12 -42.13
N GLU A 500 -0.30 -5.50 -43.39
CA GLU A 500 0.74 -5.61 -44.42
C GLU A 500 1.48 -4.28 -44.65
N GLU A 501 0.77 -3.15 -44.54
CA GLU A 501 1.34 -1.81 -44.61
C GLU A 501 2.39 -1.60 -43.52
N MET A 502 2.08 -1.96 -42.27
CA MET A 502 3.04 -1.87 -41.16
C MET A 502 4.24 -2.79 -41.36
N LEU A 503 4.04 -4.01 -41.88
CA LEU A 503 5.13 -4.94 -42.18
C LEU A 503 6.05 -4.43 -43.30
N SER A 504 5.49 -3.70 -44.26
CA SER A 504 6.25 -3.07 -45.34
C SER A 504 7.02 -1.84 -44.88
N ALA A 505 6.65 -1.25 -43.75
CA ALA A 505 7.35 -0.13 -43.15
C ALA A 505 8.53 -0.60 -42.30
N ASP A 506 9.70 0.03 -42.47
CA ASP A 506 10.88 -0.27 -41.62
C ASP A 506 10.67 0.09 -40.14
N SER A 507 9.79 1.05 -39.87
CA SER A 507 9.33 1.45 -38.54
C SER A 507 7.98 2.13 -38.62
N VAL A 508 7.17 2.01 -37.57
CA VAL A 508 5.88 2.70 -37.41
C VAL A 508 5.95 3.62 -36.18
N SER A 509 5.05 4.58 -36.09
CA SER A 509 4.84 5.35 -34.86
C SER A 509 4.09 4.50 -33.81
N MET A 510 4.25 4.87 -32.54
CA MET A 510 3.50 4.28 -31.43
C MET A 510 1.99 4.40 -31.65
N SER A 511 1.52 5.53 -32.17
CA SER A 511 0.10 5.73 -32.45
C SER A 511 -0.42 4.82 -33.55
N GLU A 512 0.35 4.61 -34.64
CA GLU A 512 -0.02 3.67 -35.69
C GLU A 512 -0.07 2.24 -35.15
N PHE A 513 0.90 1.86 -34.31
CA PHE A 513 0.91 0.54 -33.68
C PHE A 513 -0.25 0.33 -32.70
N VAL A 514 -0.64 1.33 -31.91
CA VAL A 514 -1.70 1.14 -30.92
C VAL A 514 -3.11 1.17 -31.54
N ASN A 515 -3.24 1.74 -32.75
CA ASN A 515 -4.52 1.94 -33.42
C ASN A 515 -4.67 1.15 -34.74
N TYR A 516 -3.80 0.18 -35.04
CA TYR A 516 -4.01 -0.69 -36.22
C TYR A 516 -5.25 -1.60 -36.08
N ARG A 517 -5.84 -1.61 -34.88
CA ARG A 517 -7.13 -2.18 -34.52
C ARG A 517 -8.02 -1.08 -33.96
#